data_AF-A0A846T3D9-F1
#
_entry.id   AF-A0A846T3D9-F1
#
_cell.length_a   1.000
_cell.length_b   1.000
_cell.length_c   1.000
_cell.angle_alpha   90.00
_cell.angle_beta   90.00
_cell.angle_gamma   90.00
#
_symmetry.space_group_name_H-M   'P 1'
#
loop_
_entity.id
_entity.type
_entity.pdbx_description
1 polymer ?
#
loop_
_entity_poly.entity_id
_entity_poly.type
_entity_poly.pdbx_seq_one_letter_code
_entity_poly.pdbx_strand_id
1 'polypeptide(L)'
;MIGKTSANPNAGSGFSGITLQRLQDLTLNSDGHAFDQKTGRSYRINPTGLLTLQLVQEGKSEPEIVSQLAARYAQHPAVVAVSTEAFFSQIRRYLS
;
A
#
# COMPACT_ATOMS: atom_id res chain seq x y z
N MET A 1 -33.26 8.53 7.76
CA MET A 1 -32.34 8.87 8.87
C MET A 1 -30.99 9.26 8.26
N ILE A 2 -30.63 10.51 8.44
CA ILE A 2 -29.34 11.13 8.06
C ILE A 2 -28.29 10.80 9.13
N GLY A 3 -27.04 10.60 8.71
CA GLY A 3 -25.90 10.57 9.63
C GLY A 3 -24.70 9.77 9.12
N LYS A 4 -23.90 10.39 8.26
CA LYS A 4 -22.52 9.96 8.00
C LYS A 4 -21.68 10.13 9.27
N THR A 5 -21.02 9.08 9.75
CA THR A 5 -19.84 9.15 10.63
C THR A 5 -18.98 7.92 10.32
N SER A 6 -18.02 8.05 9.41
CA SER A 6 -16.62 8.39 9.71
C SER A 6 -15.84 7.20 10.32
N ALA A 7 -15.33 6.34 9.46
CA ALA A 7 -14.12 5.55 9.70
C ALA A 7 -13.14 6.02 8.59
N ASN A 8 -11.91 6.44 8.83
CA ASN A 8 -10.91 5.85 9.71
C ASN A 8 -9.83 6.91 10.02
N PRO A 9 -9.59 7.30 11.29
CA PRO A 9 -8.46 8.13 11.65
C PRO A 9 -7.31 7.24 12.12
N ASN A 10 -6.39 6.87 11.21
CA ASN A 10 -5.03 6.43 11.56
C ASN A 10 -4.91 5.41 12.73
N ALA A 11 -5.77 4.40 12.80
CA ALA A 11 -5.72 3.42 13.87
C ALA A 11 -4.78 2.26 13.49
N GLY A 12 -3.49 2.42 13.81
CA GLY A 12 -2.51 1.34 13.76
C GLY A 12 -1.15 1.78 13.23
N SER A 13 -0.18 1.84 14.12
CA SER A 13 1.23 2.15 13.90
C SER A 13 1.84 1.43 12.69
N GLY A 14 2.52 2.17 11.80
CA GLY A 14 3.55 1.61 10.91
C GLY A 14 3.93 2.43 9.66
N PHE A 15 3.10 3.36 9.18
CA PHE A 15 3.48 4.24 8.06
C PHE A 15 3.39 5.72 8.40
N SER A 16 4.48 6.47 8.20
CA SER A 16 4.45 7.94 8.29
C SER A 16 3.50 8.49 7.22
N GLY A 17 2.52 9.31 7.60
CA GLY A 17 1.42 9.77 6.73
C GLY A 17 1.84 10.41 5.40
N ILE A 18 3.02 11.04 5.34
CA ILE A 18 3.58 11.63 4.10
C ILE A 18 3.86 10.56 3.04
N THR A 19 4.30 9.36 3.45
CA THR A 19 4.62 8.27 2.54
C THR A 19 3.36 7.65 1.91
N LEU A 20 2.29 7.46 2.70
CA LEU A 20 1.03 6.92 2.20
C LEU A 20 0.41 7.82 1.13
N GLN A 21 0.46 9.14 1.30
CA GLN A 21 -0.04 10.08 0.29
C GLN A 21 0.72 9.97 -1.03
N ARG A 22 2.06 9.84 -0.99
CA ARG A 22 2.87 9.67 -2.21
C ARG A 22 2.55 8.37 -2.95
N LEU A 23 2.22 7.30 -2.21
CA LEU A 23 1.84 6.02 -2.80
C LEU A 23 0.44 6.06 -3.41
N GLN A 24 -0.48 6.83 -2.82
CA GLN A 24 -1.82 7.05 -3.38
C GLN A 24 -1.77 7.78 -4.73
N ASP A 25 -0.80 8.68 -4.91
CA ASP A 25 -0.61 9.46 -6.15
C ASP A 25 -0.05 8.64 -7.33
N LEU A 26 0.39 7.39 -7.11
CA LEU A 26 0.95 6.57 -8.19
C LEU A 26 -0.14 6.11 -9.15
N THR A 27 0.06 6.29 -10.45
CA THR A 27 -0.81 5.67 -11.45
C THR A 27 -0.40 4.21 -11.64
N LEU A 28 -1.28 3.27 -11.31
CA LEU A 28 -1.02 1.83 -11.45
C LEU A 28 -1.67 1.31 -12.75
N ASN A 29 -1.00 0.39 -13.44
CA ASN A 29 -1.61 -0.38 -14.53
C ASN A 29 -1.67 -1.88 -14.19
N SER A 30 -2.51 -2.62 -14.92
CA SER A 30 -2.71 -4.07 -14.75
C SER A 30 -1.47 -4.91 -15.09
N ASP A 31 -0.52 -4.35 -15.86
CA ASP A 31 0.70 -5.04 -16.28
C ASP A 31 1.84 -4.93 -15.24
N GLY A 32 1.59 -4.32 -14.08
CA GLY A 32 2.58 -4.19 -13.01
C GLY A 32 3.50 -2.99 -13.15
N HIS A 33 3.07 -1.93 -13.80
CA HIS A 33 3.76 -0.64 -13.82
C HIS A 33 3.10 0.36 -12.87
N ALA A 34 3.94 1.09 -12.14
CA ALA A 34 3.55 2.25 -11.36
C ALA A 34 4.24 3.50 -11.93
N PHE A 35 3.48 4.54 -12.22
CA PHE A 35 3.98 5.81 -12.74
C PHE A 35 3.81 6.92 -11.69
N ASP A 36 4.92 7.56 -11.32
CA ASP A 36 4.91 8.76 -10.49
C ASP A 36 4.78 10.01 -11.38
N GLN A 37 3.57 10.58 -11.42
CA GLN A 37 3.26 11.76 -12.23
C GLN A 37 4.08 13.00 -11.82
N LYS A 38 4.56 13.07 -10.56
CA LYS A 38 5.32 14.22 -10.08
C LYS A 38 6.76 14.21 -10.57
N THR A 39 7.37 13.02 -10.71
CA THR A 39 8.77 12.88 -11.13
C THR A 39 8.93 12.38 -12.57
N GLY A 40 7.86 11.89 -13.19
CA GLY A 40 7.90 11.26 -14.52
C GLY A 40 8.54 9.87 -14.53
N ARG A 41 8.77 9.26 -13.37
CA ARG A 41 9.42 7.96 -13.25
C ARG A 41 8.41 6.82 -13.31
N SER A 42 8.79 5.75 -14.02
CA SER A 42 8.05 4.49 -14.07
C SER A 42 8.81 3.40 -13.33
N TYR A 43 8.08 2.63 -12.53
CA TYR A 43 8.59 1.48 -11.78
C TYR A 43 7.89 0.22 -12.26
N ARG A 44 8.64 -0.89 -12.33
CA ARG A 44 8.02 -2.21 -12.50
C ARG A 44 7.88 -2.86 -11.13
N ILE A 45 6.64 -3.18 -10.78
CA ILE A 45 6.23 -3.74 -9.50
C ILE A 45 5.78 -5.18 -9.74
N ASN A 46 6.17 -6.08 -8.85
CA ASN A 46 5.71 -7.47 -8.93
C ASN A 46 4.20 -7.57 -8.55
N PRO A 47 3.53 -8.69 -8.85
CA PRO A 47 2.09 -8.81 -8.58
C PRO A 47 1.70 -8.58 -7.11
N THR A 48 2.52 -9.04 -6.16
CA THR A 48 2.27 -8.84 -4.72
C THR A 48 2.35 -7.37 -4.32
N GLY A 49 3.40 -6.67 -4.76
CA GLY A 49 3.56 -5.24 -4.51
C GLY A 49 2.48 -4.42 -5.20
N LEU A 50 2.03 -4.83 -6.39
CA LEU A 50 0.92 -4.17 -7.08
C LEU A 50 -0.36 -4.27 -6.27
N LEU A 51 -0.68 -5.47 -5.76
CA LEU A 51 -1.83 -5.68 -4.88
C LEU A 51 -1.69 -4.84 -3.59
N THR A 52 -0.50 -4.79 -2.98
CA THR A 52 -0.25 -3.93 -1.82
C THR A 52 -0.56 -2.46 -2.13
N LEU A 53 -0.13 -1.94 -3.28
CA LEU A 53 -0.39 -0.55 -3.68
C LEU A 53 -1.88 -0.30 -3.98
N GLN A 54 -2.57 -1.26 -4.59
CA GLN A 54 -4.02 -1.18 -4.81
C GLN A 54 -4.77 -1.08 -3.48
N LEU A 55 -4.43 -1.91 -2.50
CA LEU A 55 -5.05 -1.87 -1.17
C LEU A 55 -4.76 -0.54 -0.44
N VAL A 56 -3.57 0.03 -0.64
CA VAL A 56 -3.25 1.38 -0.14
C VAL A 56 -4.13 2.45 -0.79
N GLN A 57 -4.37 2.36 -2.10
CA GLN A 57 -5.26 3.28 -2.83
C GLN A 57 -6.73 3.14 -2.44
N GLU A 58 -7.14 1.94 -2.03
CA GLU A 58 -8.46 1.70 -1.41
C GLU A 58 -8.57 2.25 0.02
N GLY A 59 -7.50 2.80 0.58
CA GLY A 59 -7.48 3.35 1.93
C GLY A 59 -7.44 2.30 3.04
N LYS A 60 -7.00 1.07 2.74
CA LYS A 60 -6.82 0.02 3.74
C LYS A 60 -5.68 0.38 4.70
N SER A 61 -5.87 0.08 5.97
CA SER A 61 -4.81 0.16 6.97
C SER A 61 -3.80 -0.97 6.81
N GLU A 62 -2.62 -0.81 7.39
CA GLU A 62 -1.58 -1.85 7.40
C GLU A 62 -2.07 -3.23 7.88
N PRO A 63 -2.73 -3.37 9.04
CA PRO A 63 -3.22 -4.68 9.49
C PRO A 63 -4.25 -5.27 8.52
N GLU A 64 -5.07 -4.45 7.87
CA GLU A 64 -6.01 -4.92 6.85
C GLU A 64 -5.28 -5.41 5.59
N ILE A 65 -4.24 -4.70 5.15
CA ILE A 65 -3.39 -5.09 4.02
C ILE A 65 -2.72 -6.44 4.32
N VAL A 66 -2.07 -6.57 5.48
CA VAL A 66 -1.39 -7.79 5.90
C VAL A 66 -2.37 -8.96 5.98
N SER A 67 -3.56 -8.75 6.56
CA SER A 67 -4.60 -9.77 6.65
C SER A 67 -5.06 -10.25 5.26
N GLN A 68 -5.32 -9.33 4.34
CA GLN A 68 -5.74 -9.66 2.98
C GLN A 68 -4.65 -10.40 2.19
N LEU A 69 -3.40 -9.96 2.28
CA LEU A 69 -2.27 -10.63 1.64
C LEU A 69 -2.03 -12.02 2.23
N ALA A 70 -2.09 -12.17 3.56
CA ALA A 70 -1.97 -13.46 4.24
C ALA A 70 -3.04 -14.45 3.77
N ALA A 71 -4.30 -14.01 3.71
CA ALA A 71 -5.39 -14.82 3.19
C ALA A 71 -5.19 -15.17 1.70
N ARG A 72 -4.79 -14.19 0.87
CA ARG A 72 -4.62 -14.36 -0.58
C ARG A 72 -3.52 -15.34 -0.96
N TYR A 73 -2.45 -15.41 -0.17
CA TYR A 73 -1.27 -16.25 -0.43
C TYR A 73 -1.17 -17.45 0.51
N ALA A 74 -2.15 -17.67 1.38
CA ALA A 74 -2.14 -18.72 2.41
C ALA A 74 -0.84 -18.71 3.24
N GLN A 75 -0.40 -17.51 3.65
CA GLN A 75 0.83 -17.30 4.42
C GLN A 75 0.52 -16.85 5.84
N HIS A 76 1.46 -17.09 6.76
CA HIS A 76 1.32 -16.61 8.13
C HIS A 76 1.40 -15.07 8.18
N PRO A 77 0.50 -14.37 8.91
CA PRO A 77 0.47 -12.90 8.95
C PRO A 77 1.81 -12.25 9.33
N ALA A 78 2.58 -12.87 10.24
CA ALA A 78 3.90 -12.36 10.63
C ALA A 78 4.90 -12.32 9.46
N VAL A 79 4.89 -13.32 8.57
CA VAL A 79 5.78 -13.35 7.39
C VAL A 79 5.40 -12.26 6.39
N VAL A 80 4.09 -12.08 6.21
CA VAL A 80 3.54 -11.07 5.33
C VAL A 80 3.80 -9.67 5.86
N ALA A 81 3.69 -9.44 7.17
CA ALA A 81 3.99 -8.16 7.81
C ALA A 81 5.43 -7.72 7.52
N VAL A 82 6.42 -8.59 7.78
CA VAL A 82 7.83 -8.30 7.50
C VAL A 82 8.07 -7.99 6.01
N SER A 83 7.45 -8.77 5.11
CA SER A 83 7.59 -8.58 3.66
C SER A 83 6.96 -7.26 3.19
N THR A 84 5.81 -6.91 3.78
CA THR A 84 5.07 -5.68 3.50
C THR A 84 5.87 -4.45 3.98
N GLU A 85 6.42 -4.51 5.20
CA GLU A 85 7.29 -3.46 5.74
C GLU A 85 8.55 -3.26 4.88
N ALA A 86 9.19 -4.36 4.46
CA ALA A 86 10.36 -4.31 3.58
C ALA A 86 10.03 -3.65 2.23
N PHE A 87 8.88 -3.98 1.64
CA PHE A 87 8.40 -3.38 0.40
C PHE A 87 8.18 -1.87 0.56
N PHE A 88 7.50 -1.43 1.63
CA PHE A 88 7.31 -0.02 1.90
C PHE A 88 8.62 0.73 2.13
N SER A 89 9.54 0.12 2.87
CA SER A 89 10.89 0.66 3.07
C SER A 89 11.65 0.81 1.76
N GLN A 90 11.52 -0.14 0.83
CA GLN A 90 12.15 -0.07 -0.47
C GLN A 90 11.55 1.04 -1.34
N ILE A 91 10.22 1.07 -1.51
CA ILE A 91 9.57 2.03 -2.41
C ILE A 91 9.77 3.48 -1.93
N ARG A 92 9.84 3.70 -0.62
CA ARG A 92 10.17 5.01 -0.01
C ARG A 92 11.48 5.57 -0.54
N ARG A 93 12.52 4.73 -0.70
CA ARG A 93 13.83 5.19 -1.21
C ARG A 93 13.76 5.71 -2.64
N TYR A 94 12.78 5.26 -3.42
CA TYR A 94 12.60 5.70 -4.81
C TYR A 94 11.67 6.92 -4.93
N LEU A 95 10.75 7.09 -3.97
CA LEU A 95 9.77 8.19 -3.95
C LEU A 95 10.16 9.38 -3.06
N SER A 96 11.29 9.29 -2.35
CA SER A 96 11.87 10.36 -1.52
C SER A 96 12.30 11.56 -2.35
#